data_AF-A0A821LHC3-F1
#
_entry.id   AF-A0A821LHC3-F1
#
_cell.length_a   1.000
_cell.length_b   1.000
_cell.length_c   1.000
_cell.angle_alpha   90.00
_cell.angle_beta   90.00
_cell.angle_gamma   90.00
#
_symmetry.space_group_name_H-M   'P 1'
#
loop_
_entity.id
_entity.type
_entity.pdbx_description
1 polymer ?
#
loop_
_entity_poly.entity_id
_entity_poly.type
_entity_poly.pdbx_seq_one_letter_code
_entity_poly.pdbx_strand_id
1 'polypeptide(L)' 'EHENGGIYATGIIGRTYESGTTINTTIDITANHFGYFEFRLCPLDMGHSRRTRRLTQQCLDQYLLKMGPSDSKSNGDDTR' A
#
# COMPACT_ATOMS: atom_id res chain seq x y z
N GLU A 1 -5.45 -15.21 -5.16
CA GLU A 1 -6.69 -14.46 -4.89
C GLU A 1 -6.51 -12.95 -4.87
N HIS A 2 -5.39 -12.44 -4.36
CA HIS A 2 -5.16 -10.98 -4.17
C HIS A 2 -4.49 -10.27 -5.37
N GLU A 3 -3.82 -11.01 -6.25
CA GLU A 3 -3.17 -10.44 -7.45
C GLU A 3 -4.09 -10.46 -8.68
N ASN A 4 -3.66 -9.81 -9.77
CA ASN A 4 -4.36 -9.77 -11.05
C ASN A 4 -4.88 -11.16 -11.47
N GLY A 5 -6.19 -11.26 -11.69
CA GLY A 5 -6.89 -12.51 -12.02
C GLY A 5 -7.44 -13.27 -10.81
N GLY A 6 -7.18 -12.81 -9.59
CA GLY A 6 -7.84 -13.28 -8.37
C GLY A 6 -9.13 -12.52 -8.05
N ILE A 7 -9.98 -13.12 -7.22
CA ILE A 7 -11.33 -12.60 -6.89
C ILE A 7 -11.34 -11.21 -6.25
N TYR A 8 -10.24 -10.80 -5.60
CA TYR A 8 -10.16 -9.49 -4.94
C TYR A 8 -9.51 -8.41 -5.83
N ALA A 9 -8.92 -8.78 -6.97
CA ALA A 9 -8.27 -7.86 -7.90
C ALA A 9 -9.28 -7.27 -8.90
N THR A 10 -10.24 -6.50 -8.39
CA THR A 10 -11.41 -5.99 -9.13
C THR A 10 -11.11 -4.76 -10.01
N GLY A 11 -9.94 -4.14 -9.85
CA GLY A 11 -9.58 -2.89 -10.54
C GLY A 11 -10.24 -1.63 -9.99
N ILE A 12 -10.97 -1.72 -8.87
CA ILE A 12 -11.57 -0.56 -8.20
C ILE A 12 -10.47 0.26 -7.52
N ILE A 13 -10.44 1.57 -7.79
CA ILE A 13 -9.51 2.52 -7.16
C ILE A 13 -10.07 2.91 -5.79
N GLY A 14 -9.38 2.52 -4.71
CA GLY A 14 -9.82 2.81 -3.34
C GLY A 14 -9.56 4.25 -2.87
N ARG A 15 -8.55 4.93 -3.43
CA ARG A 15 -8.22 6.34 -3.18
C ARG A 15 -7.35 6.90 -4.31
N THR A 16 -7.40 8.21 -4.49
CA THR A 16 -6.55 8.96 -5.43
C THR A 16 -5.75 10.00 -4.64
N TYR A 17 -4.49 10.18 -5.02
CA TYR A 17 -3.57 11.10 -4.38
C TYR A 17 -2.85 11.94 -5.44
N GLU A 18 -2.46 13.16 -5.06
CA GLU A 18 -1.55 13.96 -5.87
C GLU A 18 -0.11 13.48 -5.67
N SER A 19 0.67 13.48 -6.76
CA SER A 19 2.06 13.05 -6.73
C SER A 19 2.89 13.90 -5.77
N GLY A 20 3.74 13.25 -4.96
CA GLY A 20 4.62 13.92 -4.00
C GLY A 20 3.95 14.33 -2.68
N THR A 21 2.64 14.09 -2.52
CA THR A 21 1.96 14.34 -1.25
C THR A 21 2.33 13.31 -0.18
N THR A 22 2.35 13.76 1.08
CA THR A 22 2.43 12.85 2.24
C THR A 22 1.05 12.29 2.52
N ILE A 23 0.96 10.98 2.75
CA ILE A 23 -0.30 10.29 3.04
C ILE A 23 -0.24 9.64 4.41
N ASN A 24 -1.39 9.61 5.09
CA ASN A 24 -1.56 8.87 6.34
C ASN A 24 -1.98 7.43 6.04
N THR A 25 -1.23 6.48 6.60
CA THR A 25 -1.51 5.04 6.49
C THR A 25 -1.81 4.47 7.86
N THR A 26 -2.85 3.64 7.95
CA THR A 26 -3.26 2.96 9.18
C THR A 26 -3.02 1.47 9.04
N ILE A 27 -2.41 0.86 10.06
CA ILE A 27 -2.22 -0.59 10.17
C ILE A 27 -3.05 -1.04 11.36
N ASP A 28 -3.93 -2.01 11.15
CA ASP A 28 -4.66 -2.68 12.22
C ASP A 28 -3.90 -3.95 12.62
N ILE A 29 -3.43 -4.01 13.87
CA ILE A 29 -2.59 -5.10 14.39
C ILE A 29 -3.44 -5.95 15.33
N THR A 30 -3.87 -7.12 14.86
CA THR A 30 -4.65 -8.08 15.66
C THR A 30 -3.77 -9.00 16.50
N ALA A 31 -2.49 -9.17 16.12
CA ALA A 31 -1.47 -9.89 16.89
C ALA A 31 -0.09 -9.24 16.66
N ASN A 32 0.61 -8.94 17.76
CA ASN A 32 1.92 -8.30 17.70
C ASN A 32 3.04 -9.34 17.60
N HIS A 33 3.73 -9.37 16.46
CA HIS A 33 4.84 -10.30 16.18
C HIS A 33 6.22 -9.63 16.22
N PHE A 34 6.30 -8.37 16.68
CA PHE A 34 7.51 -7.55 16.66
C PHE A 34 8.04 -7.28 15.24
N GLY A 35 8.97 -6.33 15.09
CA GLY A 35 9.55 -5.96 13.79
C GLY A 35 9.10 -4.59 13.30
N TYR A 36 9.06 -4.42 11.97
CA TYR A 36 8.75 -3.15 11.33
C TYR A 36 7.96 -3.34 10.03
N PHE A 37 7.32 -2.28 9.58
CA PHE A 37 6.57 -2.24 8.32
C PHE A 37 7.28 -1.33 7.33
N GLU A 38 7.21 -1.68 6.06
CA GLU A 38 7.67 -0.87 4.94
C GLU A 38 6.59 -0.82 3.88
N PHE A 39 6.47 0.33 3.21
CA PHE A 39 5.53 0.54 2.13
C PHE A 39 6.28 0.74 0.83
N ARG A 40 5.84 0.06 -0.24
CA ARG A 40 6.44 0.13 -1.58
C ARG A 40 5.36 0.40 -2.60
N LEU A 41 5.70 1.12 -3.67
CA LEU A 41 4.82 1.32 -4.82
C LEU A 41 5.38 0.60 -6.06
N CYS A 42 4.54 0.40 -7.05
CA CYS A 42 4.98 -0.03 -8.37
C CYS A 42 4.09 0.67 -9.40
N PRO A 43 4.65 1.43 -10.35
CA PRO A 43 3.85 2.08 -11.39
C PRO A 43 3.26 1.01 -12.31
N LEU A 44 1.97 0.74 -12.18
CA LEU A 44 1.26 -0.18 -13.06
C LEU A 44 0.65 0.61 -14.21
N ASP A 45 1.05 0.29 -15.44
CA ASP A 45 0.43 0.86 -16.62
C ASP A 45 -0.98 0.29 -16.79
N MET A 46 -1.98 1.09 -16.45
CA MET A 46 -3.41 0.79 -16.65
C MET A 46 -3.87 1.12 -18.09
N GLY A 47 -2.96 1.51 -18.99
CA GLY A 47 -3.31 1.82 -20.39
C GLY A 47 -3.83 0.59 -21.12
N HIS A 48 -4.77 0.80 -22.06
CA HIS A 48 -5.55 -0.12 -22.93
C HIS A 48 -4.84 -1.34 -23.58
N SER A 49 -3.60 -1.66 -23.23
CA SER A 49 -2.91 -2.87 -23.62
C SER A 49 -3.54 -4.09 -22.95
N ARG A 50 -3.89 -5.09 -23.77
CA ARG A 50 -4.43 -6.42 -23.39
C ARG A 50 -3.56 -7.24 -22.42
N ARG A 51 -2.43 -6.71 -21.94
CA ARG A 51 -1.57 -7.35 -20.95
C ARG A 51 -1.36 -6.42 -19.76
N THR A 52 -2.20 -6.58 -18.74
CA THR A 52 -1.96 -5.97 -17.43
C THR A 52 -0.58 -6.40 -16.96
N ARG A 53 0.34 -5.46 -16.75
CA ARG A 53 1.67 -5.76 -16.24
C ARG A 53 1.49 -6.42 -14.87
N ARG A 54 2.07 -7.62 -14.68
CA ARG A 54 2.01 -8.29 -13.37
C ARG A 54 2.84 -7.48 -12.37
N LEU A 55 2.26 -7.29 -11.18
CA LEU A 55 2.99 -6.78 -10.03
C LEU A 55 4.08 -7.81 -9.66
N THR A 56 5.30 -7.34 -9.42
CA THR A 56 6.42 -8.19 -9.00
C THR A 56 7.15 -7.55 -7.83
N GLN A 57 7.76 -8.39 -6.99
CA GLN A 57 8.58 -7.89 -5.89
C GLN A 57 9.74 -7.03 -6.39
N GLN A 58 10.39 -7.43 -7.49
CA GLN A 58 11.44 -6.64 -8.13
C GLN A 58 11.00 -5.23 -8.53
N CYS A 59 9.73 -5.03 -8.91
CA CYS A 59 9.21 -3.69 -9.15
C CYS A 59 9.05 -2.91 -7.85
N LEU A 60 8.43 -3.53 -6.85
CA LEU A 60 8.18 -2.91 -5.54
C LEU A 60 9.48 -2.47 -4.87
N ASP A 61 10.53 -3.29 -4.95
CA ASP A 61 11.83 -3.01 -4.33
C ASP A 61 12.51 -1.76 -4.88
N GLN A 62 12.12 -1.29 -6.07
CA GLN A 62 12.64 -0.06 -6.67
C GLN A 62 12.01 1.21 -6.07
N TYR A 63 10.86 1.10 -5.38
CA TYR A 63 10.10 2.26 -4.90
C TYR A 63 9.68 2.11 -3.44
N LEU A 64 10.66 1.91 -2.55
CA LEU A 64 10.46 2.02 -1.10
C LEU A 64 10.08 3.45 -0.72
N LEU A 65 8.94 3.62 -0.04
CA LEU A 65 8.47 4.90 0.44
C LEU A 65 9.21 5.33 1.70
N LYS A 66 9.44 6.63 1.80
CA LYS A 66 10.03 7.26 3.00
C LYS A 66 8.93 7.64 3.97
N MET A 67 9.23 7.52 5.27
CA MET A 67 8.37 8.05 6.31
C MET A 67 8.30 9.58 6.17
N GLY A 68 7.07 10.10 6.08
CA GLY A 68 6.82 11.52 6.13
C GLY A 68 7.03 12.09 7.55
N PRO A 69 6.85 13.41 7.74
CA PRO A 69 6.85 14.00 9.07
C PRO A 69 5.86 13.27 9.99
N SER A 70 6.30 13.00 11.22
CA SER A 70 5.57 12.17 12.16
C SER A 70 4.35 12.90 12.73
N ASP A 71 3.19 12.67 12.13
CA ASP A 71 1.88 12.94 12.75
C ASP A 71 1.35 11.67 13.43
N SER A 72 2.20 10.97 14.19
CA SER A 72 1.84 9.72 14.88
C SER A 72 0.63 9.93 15.81
N LYS A 73 -0.56 9.63 15.31
CA LYS A 73 -1.77 9.45 16.10
C LYS A 73 -1.95 7.96 16.28
N SER A 74 -1.34 7.40 17.34
CA SER A 74 -1.78 6.12 17.84
C SER A 74 -3.19 6.30 18.40
N ASN A 75 -4.20 5.90 17.65
CA ASN A 75 -5.52 5.64 18.23
C ASN A 75 -5.42 4.34 19.02
N GLY A 76 -4.71 4.38 20.16
CA GLY A 76 -4.92 3.43 21.23
C GLY A 76 -6.22 3.83 21.91
N ASP A 77 -7.27 3.04 21.70
CA ASP A 77 -8.46 3.08 22.53
C ASP A 77 -8.06 2.69 23.96
N ASP A 78 -7.89 3.70 24.81
CA ASP A 78 -7.49 3.56 26.21
C ASP A 78 -8.70 3.26 27.11
N THR A 79 -9.53 2.28 26.72
CA THR A 79 -10.49 1.67 27.63
C THR A 79 -9.96 0.35 28.14
N ARG A 80 -9.34 0.44 29.32
CA ARG A 80 -9.15 -0.65 30.28
C ARG A 80 -10.42 -1.47 30.52
#